data_AF-W1X9L7-F1
#
_entry.id   AF-W1X9L7-F1
#
_cell.length_a   1.000
_cell.length_b   1.000
_cell.length_c   1.000
_cell.angle_alpha   90.00
_cell.angle_beta   90.00
_cell.angle_gamma   90.00
#
_symmetry.space_group_name_H-M   'P 1'
#
loop_
_entity.id
_entity.type
_entity.pdbx_description
1 polymer ?
#
loop_
_entity_poly.entity_id
_entity_poly.type
_entity_poly.pdbx_seq_one_letter_code
_entity_poly.pdbx_strand_id
1 'polypeptide(L)'
;EVELVISAVKKMSALGVAVIYVSHRMEEIRRIASCATVMRDGQVAGDVMLENTSTHHIVSLMLGRDHVDIAPVAPQEIVDQAVLEVRALRHKPKLEDISFTLRRGEVLGIAGLLGAGRSELLKAIVGLEEYEQGEIVIN
;
A
#
# COMPACT_ATOMS: atom_id res chain seq x y z
N GLU A 1 12.98 3.36 -10.75
CA GLU A 1 13.32 4.29 -9.65
C GLU A 1 14.04 3.60 -8.51
N VAL A 2 13.44 2.60 -7.85
CA VAL A 2 14.05 1.84 -6.73
C VAL A 2 15.47 1.32 -7.05
N GLU A 3 15.70 0.76 -8.24
CA GLU A 3 17.03 0.26 -8.66
C GLU A 3 18.10 1.35 -8.76
N LEU A 4 17.72 2.57 -9.13
CA LEU A 4 18.67 3.70 -9.24
C LEU A 4 19.14 4.12 -7.85
N VAL A 5 18.20 4.20 -6.88
CA VAL A 5 18.51 4.53 -5.49
C VAL A 5 19.40 3.45 -4.87
N ILE A 6 19.05 2.17 -5.03
CA ILE A 6 19.86 1.04 -4.52
C ILE A 6 21.27 1.10 -5.10
N SER A 7 21.39 1.31 -6.41
CA SER A 7 22.69 1.38 -7.10
C SER A 7 23.54 2.55 -6.61
N ALA A 8 22.93 3.72 -6.40
CA ALA A 8 23.62 4.90 -5.88
C ALA A 8 24.12 4.67 -4.45
N VAL A 9 23.29 4.13 -3.56
CA VAL A 9 23.68 3.83 -2.17
C VAL A 9 24.84 2.84 -2.12
N LYS A 10 24.77 1.74 -2.91
CA LYS A 10 25.87 0.76 -2.96
C LYS A 10 27.18 1.34 -3.48
N LYS A 11 27.13 2.23 -4.48
CA LYS A 11 28.32 2.93 -4.97
C LYS A 11 28.94 3.82 -3.89
N MET A 12 28.14 4.58 -3.15
CA MET A 12 28.65 5.42 -2.06
C MET A 12 29.28 4.58 -0.93
N SER A 13 28.61 3.49 -0.55
CA SER A 13 29.15 2.53 0.44
C SER A 13 30.50 1.94 0.00
N ALA A 14 30.64 1.55 -1.27
CA ALA A 14 31.89 1.02 -1.84
C ALA A 14 33.04 2.04 -1.85
N LEU A 15 32.74 3.35 -1.80
CA LEU A 15 33.73 4.42 -1.67
C LEU A 15 34.11 4.71 -0.20
N GLY A 16 33.63 3.89 0.75
CA GLY A 16 33.91 4.06 2.18
C GLY A 16 33.03 5.12 2.86
N VAL A 17 31.98 5.60 2.18
CA VAL A 17 31.03 6.57 2.75
C VAL A 17 29.97 5.84 3.56
N ALA A 18 29.76 6.23 4.81
CA ALA A 18 28.65 5.74 5.62
C ALA A 18 27.32 6.30 5.09
N VAL A 19 26.35 5.43 4.83
CA VAL A 19 25.02 5.81 4.34
C VAL A 19 23.96 5.39 5.35
N ILE A 20 23.13 6.35 5.77
CA ILE A 20 21.94 6.09 6.58
C ILE A 20 20.74 6.06 5.63
N TYR A 21 20.06 4.90 5.55
CA TYR A 21 18.87 4.71 4.73
C TYR A 21 17.65 4.50 5.61
N VAL A 22 16.66 5.39 5.52
CA VAL A 22 15.42 5.34 6.31
C VAL A 22 14.29 4.81 5.45
N SER A 23 13.74 3.66 5.82
CA SER A 23 12.61 3.03 5.11
C SER A 23 11.85 2.08 6.04
N HIS A 24 10.63 1.72 5.65
CA HIS A 24 9.87 0.61 6.23
C HIS A 24 9.68 -0.54 5.22
N ARG A 25 10.22 -0.40 4.00
CA ARG A 25 10.11 -1.41 2.93
C ARG A 25 11.20 -2.46 3.10
N MET A 26 10.83 -3.60 3.67
CA MET A 26 11.77 -4.68 4.02
C MET A 26 12.56 -5.23 2.84
N GLU A 27 11.93 -5.35 1.66
CA GLU A 27 12.62 -5.78 0.44
C GLU A 27 13.77 -4.86 0.05
N GLU A 28 13.62 -3.55 0.22
CA GLU A 28 14.68 -2.58 -0.08
C GLU A 28 15.78 -2.62 0.98
N ILE A 29 15.41 -2.61 2.26
CA ILE A 29 16.34 -2.61 3.39
C ILE A 29 17.31 -3.78 3.30
N ARG A 30 16.79 -4.99 3.04
CA ARG A 30 17.61 -6.20 2.89
C ARG A 30 18.56 -6.17 1.70
N ARG A 31 18.26 -5.40 0.67
CA ARG A 31 19.11 -5.30 -0.53
C ARG A 31 20.25 -4.31 -0.36
N ILE A 32 20.13 -3.36 0.57
CA ILE A 32 21.02 -2.21 0.70
C ILE A 32 21.88 -2.28 1.96
N ALA A 33 21.29 -2.61 3.11
CA ALA A 33 21.92 -2.46 4.41
C ALA A 33 22.48 -3.79 4.95
N SER A 34 23.49 -3.69 5.82
CA SER A 34 24.04 -4.81 6.59
C SER A 34 23.41 -4.92 7.99
N CYS A 35 23.07 -3.78 8.59
CA CYS A 35 22.42 -3.66 9.89
C CYS A 35 21.27 -2.64 9.84
N ALA A 36 20.41 -2.68 10.85
CA ALA A 36 19.33 -1.71 11.02
C ALA A 36 19.11 -1.40 12.51
N THR A 37 18.83 -0.14 12.81
CA THR A 37 18.26 0.30 14.09
C THR A 37 16.77 0.50 13.89
N VAL A 38 15.95 -0.24 14.64
CA VAL A 38 14.49 -0.11 14.60
C VAL A 38 14.07 0.87 15.68
N MET A 39 13.31 1.89 15.30
CA MET A 39 12.76 2.88 16.22
C MET A 39 11.24 2.75 16.31
N ARG A 40 10.71 3.01 17.51
CA ARG A 40 9.28 3.07 17.82
C ARG A 40 9.04 4.09 18.91
N ASP A 41 7.98 4.90 18.78
CA ASP A 41 7.52 5.82 19.82
C ASP A 41 8.64 6.75 20.33
N GLY A 42 9.52 7.18 19.42
CA GLY A 42 10.67 8.02 19.71
C GLY A 42 11.85 7.32 20.39
N GLN A 43 11.79 6.00 20.58
CA GLN A 43 12.83 5.21 21.25
C GLN A 43 13.40 4.13 20.32
N VAL A 44 14.61 3.66 20.64
CA VAL A 44 15.22 2.51 19.95
C VAL A 44 14.55 1.24 20.46
N ALA A 45 13.85 0.54 19.56
CA ALA A 45 13.23 -0.76 19.83
C ALA A 45 14.25 -1.91 19.74
N GLY A 46 15.30 -1.76 18.92
CA GLY A 46 16.41 -2.71 18.86
C GLY A 46 17.34 -2.50 17.66
N ASP A 47 18.55 -3.03 17.77
CA ASP A 47 19.55 -3.08 16.69
C ASP A 47 19.69 -4.50 16.17
N VAL A 48 19.74 -4.66 14.84
CA VAL A 48 19.74 -5.97 14.19
C VAL A 48 20.78 -6.06 13.08
N MET A 49 21.41 -7.23 12.97
CA MET A 49 22.17 -7.62 11.78
C MET A 49 21.21 -8.28 10.79
N LEU A 50 21.08 -7.71 9.59
CA LEU A 50 20.05 -8.13 8.63
C LEU A 50 20.26 -9.55 8.09
N GLU A 51 21.52 -10.00 8.04
CA GLU A 51 21.91 -11.36 7.66
C GLU A 51 21.30 -12.42 8.59
N ASN A 52 21.26 -12.15 9.90
CA ASN A 52 20.87 -13.11 10.93
C ASN A 52 19.46 -12.88 11.50
N THR A 53 18.73 -11.90 10.96
CA THR A 53 17.44 -11.48 11.51
C THR A 53 16.34 -11.72 10.50
N SER A 54 15.24 -12.36 10.92
CA SER A 54 14.08 -12.61 10.07
C SER A 54 13.27 -11.32 9.83
N THR A 55 12.57 -11.23 8.69
CA THR A 55 11.72 -10.06 8.39
C THR A 55 10.62 -9.91 9.44
N HIS A 56 10.07 -11.04 9.89
CA HIS A 56 9.08 -11.09 10.94
C HIS A 56 9.58 -10.43 12.23
N HIS A 57 10.80 -10.74 12.68
CA HIS A 57 11.36 -10.15 13.91
C HIS A 57 11.51 -8.63 13.80
N ILE A 58 12.00 -8.12 12.67
CA ILE A 58 12.11 -6.67 12.42
C ILE A 58 10.73 -6.02 12.45
N VAL A 59 9.73 -6.65 11.83
CA VAL A 59 8.33 -6.18 11.86
C VAL A 59 7.77 -6.19 13.28
N SER A 60 8.08 -7.20 14.11
CA SER A 60 7.72 -7.22 15.52
C SER A 60 8.36 -6.06 16.28
N LEU A 61 9.64 -5.74 16.02
CA LEU A 61 10.29 -4.56 16.58
C LEU A 61 9.67 -3.24 16.11
N MET A 62 9.06 -3.20 14.91
CA MET A 62 8.33 -2.03 14.36
C MET A 62 6.87 -1.93 14.86
N LEU A 63 6.18 -3.05 15.13
CA LEU A 63 4.77 -3.11 15.54
C LEU A 63 4.49 -3.36 17.03
N GLY A 64 5.41 -4.00 17.75
CA GLY A 64 5.47 -4.00 19.22
C GLY A 64 4.75 -5.19 19.80
N ARG A 65 4.59 -6.19 18.95
CA ARG A 65 3.82 -7.40 19.15
C ARG A 65 4.46 -8.47 18.29
N ASP A 66 4.58 -9.66 18.88
CA ASP A 66 5.18 -10.83 18.23
C ASP A 66 4.27 -11.44 17.15
N HIS A 67 3.02 -10.98 17.06
CA HIS A 67 2.10 -11.40 16.01
C HIS A 67 1.40 -10.19 15.40
N VAL A 68 1.39 -10.12 14.07
CA VAL A 68 0.31 -9.45 13.36
C VAL A 68 -0.79 -10.49 13.28
N ASP A 69 -1.60 -10.59 14.33
CA ASP A 69 -2.87 -11.32 14.23
C ASP A 69 -3.71 -10.60 13.18
N ILE A 70 -3.59 -11.05 11.93
CA ILE A 70 -4.65 -10.86 10.96
C ILE A 70 -5.74 -11.80 11.44
N ALA A 71 -6.49 -11.37 12.46
CA ALA A 71 -7.65 -12.08 12.91
C ALA A 71 -8.50 -12.35 11.67
N PRO A 72 -8.95 -13.60 11.43
CA PRO A 72 -9.83 -13.88 10.32
C PRO A 72 -11.04 -12.94 10.46
N VAL A 73 -11.23 -12.08 9.47
CA VAL A 73 -12.39 -11.20 9.43
C VAL A 73 -13.60 -12.12 9.39
N ALA A 74 -14.47 -12.02 10.40
CA ALA A 74 -15.69 -12.79 10.42
C ALA A 74 -16.43 -12.54 9.09
N PRO A 75 -16.99 -13.58 8.45
CA PRO A 75 -17.77 -13.39 7.23
C PRO A 75 -18.86 -12.35 7.49
N GLN A 76 -18.82 -11.22 6.77
CA GLN A 76 -19.91 -10.25 6.82
C GLN A 76 -21.06 -10.80 5.98
N GLU A 77 -22.28 -10.75 6.52
CA GLU A 77 -23.47 -11.04 5.73
C GLU A 77 -23.63 -9.93 4.67
N ILE A 78 -23.50 -10.33 3.40
CA ILE A 78 -23.75 -9.45 2.27
C ILE A 78 -25.25 -9.46 2.00
N VAL A 79 -25.89 -8.30 2.19
CA VAL A 79 -27.32 -8.12 1.90
C VAL A 79 -27.45 -7.67 0.45
N ASP A 80 -28.38 -8.27 -0.32
CA ASP A 80 -28.66 -7.88 -1.71
C ASP A 80 -29.42 -6.55 -1.79
N GLN A 81 -28.77 -5.49 -1.31
CA GLN A 81 -29.24 -4.12 -1.37
C GLN A 81 -28.07 -3.25 -1.82
N ALA A 82 -28.17 -2.71 -3.04
CA ALA A 82 -27.18 -1.79 -3.58
C ALA A 82 -27.07 -0.52 -2.73
N VAL A 83 -25.85 -0.13 -2.37
CA VAL A 83 -25.53 1.11 -1.66
C VAL A 83 -24.76 2.10 -2.52
N LEU A 84 -24.03 1.62 -3.52
CA LEU A 84 -23.39 2.42 -4.55
C LEU A 84 -23.50 1.69 -5.89
N GLU A 85 -23.92 2.39 -6.92
CA GLU A 85 -23.92 1.89 -8.30
C GLU A 85 -23.12 2.84 -9.19
N VAL A 86 -22.14 2.29 -9.89
CA VAL A 86 -21.40 2.98 -10.93
C VAL A 86 -21.79 2.35 -12.26
N ARG A 87 -22.23 3.17 -13.22
CA ARG A 87 -22.77 2.71 -14.50
C ARG A 87 -22.10 3.45 -15.66
N ALA A 88 -21.45 2.70 -16.55
CA ALA A 88 -20.80 3.20 -17.77
C ALA A 88 -19.94 4.45 -17.55
N LEU A 89 -19.24 4.53 -16.42
CA LEU A 89 -18.45 5.71 -16.04
C LEU A 89 -17.26 5.88 -16.99
N ARG A 90 -17.10 7.09 -17.53
CA ARG A 90 -16.00 7.47 -18.41
C ARG A 90 -15.37 8.78 -17.94
N HIS A 91 -14.05 8.75 -17.84
CA HIS A 91 -13.21 9.90 -17.49
C HIS A 91 -11.89 9.76 -18.24
N LYS A 92 -11.79 10.38 -19.42
CA LYS A 92 -10.63 10.23 -20.28
C LYS A 92 -9.40 10.92 -19.67
N PRO A 93 -8.20 10.36 -19.90
CA PRO A 93 -7.91 9.14 -20.66
C PRO A 93 -7.91 7.86 -19.80
N LYS A 94 -8.36 7.93 -18.54
CA LYS A 94 -8.06 6.91 -17.52
C LYS A 94 -9.16 5.88 -17.29
N LEU A 95 -10.42 6.27 -17.42
CA LEU A 95 -11.57 5.41 -17.18
C LEU A 95 -12.37 5.25 -18.47
N GLU A 96 -12.59 4.00 -18.85
CA GLU A 96 -13.38 3.63 -20.00
C GLU A 96 -14.41 2.56 -19.60
N ASP A 97 -15.67 2.96 -19.56
CA ASP A 97 -16.83 2.08 -19.38
C ASP A 97 -16.82 1.26 -18.08
N ILE A 98 -16.61 1.94 -16.95
CA ILE A 98 -16.57 1.28 -15.64
C ILE A 98 -17.99 1.09 -15.10
N SER A 99 -18.35 -0.16 -14.78
CA SER A 99 -19.64 -0.51 -14.19
C SER A 99 -19.48 -1.53 -13.05
N PHE A 100 -20.03 -1.22 -11.88
CA PHE A 100 -20.11 -2.14 -10.75
C PHE A 100 -21.17 -1.70 -9.72
N THR A 101 -21.55 -2.62 -8.85
CA THR A 101 -22.48 -2.37 -7.74
C THR A 101 -21.83 -2.80 -6.45
N LEU A 102 -21.78 -1.91 -5.46
CA LEU A 102 -21.44 -2.22 -4.08
C LEU A 102 -22.72 -2.54 -3.32
N ARG A 103 -22.75 -3.69 -2.64
CA ARG A 103 -23.86 -4.12 -1.80
C ARG A 103 -23.61 -3.82 -0.33
N ARG A 104 -24.69 -3.76 0.45
CA ARG A 104 -24.61 -3.57 1.91
C ARG A 104 -23.87 -4.72 2.57
N GLY A 105 -22.84 -4.38 3.36
CA GLY A 105 -21.98 -5.37 4.02
C GLY A 105 -20.88 -5.94 3.13
N GLU A 106 -20.79 -5.51 1.87
CA GLU A 106 -19.71 -5.90 0.97
C GLU A 106 -18.48 -5.00 1.17
N VAL A 107 -17.29 -5.60 1.16
CA VAL A 107 -16.01 -4.87 1.08
C VAL A 107 -15.46 -5.03 -0.33
N LEU A 108 -15.62 -4.00 -1.17
CA LEU A 108 -15.13 -3.98 -2.55
C LEU A 108 -13.68 -3.48 -2.63
N GLY A 109 -12.78 -4.32 -3.14
CA GLY A 109 -11.38 -3.95 -3.40
C GLY A 109 -11.17 -3.53 -4.85
N ILE A 110 -10.51 -2.37 -5.07
CA ILE A 110 -10.12 -1.89 -6.40
C ILE A 110 -8.60 -2.01 -6.57
N ALA A 111 -8.16 -2.92 -7.44
CA ALA A 111 -6.75 -3.22 -7.69
C ALA A 111 -6.36 -3.02 -9.16
N GLY A 112 -5.06 -2.81 -9.42
CA GLY A 112 -4.54 -2.52 -10.75
C GLY A 112 -3.11 -1.98 -10.72
N LEU A 113 -2.43 -1.98 -11.85
CA LEU A 113 -1.06 -1.46 -11.98
C LEU A 113 -1.01 0.07 -11.79
N LEU A 114 0.19 0.63 -11.76
CA LEU A 114 0.38 2.08 -11.74
C LEU A 114 -0.25 2.71 -12.99
N GLY A 115 -1.07 3.74 -12.81
CA GLY A 115 -1.72 4.45 -13.91
C GLY A 115 -2.99 3.79 -14.45
N ALA A 116 -3.46 2.70 -13.84
CA ALA A 116 -4.68 1.97 -14.21
C ALA A 116 -6.01 2.70 -13.88
N GLY A 117 -5.97 3.96 -13.44
CA GLY A 117 -7.17 4.76 -13.17
C GLY A 117 -7.78 4.56 -11.78
N ARG A 118 -7.14 3.83 -10.85
CA ARG A 118 -7.71 3.54 -9.52
C ARG A 118 -8.02 4.81 -8.70
N SER A 119 -7.09 5.75 -8.69
CA SER A 119 -7.24 6.99 -7.92
C SER A 119 -8.27 7.91 -8.57
N GLU A 120 -8.25 7.99 -9.89
CA GLU A 120 -9.18 8.75 -10.72
C GLU A 120 -10.62 8.21 -10.54
N LEU A 121 -10.81 6.90 -10.52
CA LEU A 121 -12.10 6.26 -10.25
C LEU A 121 -12.62 6.64 -8.86
N LEU A 122 -11.80 6.49 -7.82
CA LEU A 122 -12.23 6.81 -6.45
C LEU A 122 -12.55 8.29 -6.29
N LYS A 123 -11.75 9.18 -6.90
CA LYS A 123 -12.01 10.62 -6.89
C LYS A 123 -13.29 10.99 -7.62
N ALA A 124 -13.60 10.35 -8.74
CA ALA A 124 -14.87 10.55 -9.44
C ALA A 124 -16.06 10.11 -8.55
N ILE A 125 -15.95 8.96 -7.88
CA ILE A 125 -16.98 8.45 -6.96
C ILE A 125 -17.24 9.40 -5.78
N VAL A 126 -16.20 9.98 -5.20
CA VAL A 126 -16.36 10.93 -4.08
C VAL A 126 -16.62 12.38 -4.52
N GLY A 127 -16.78 12.63 -5.82
CA GLY A 127 -17.06 13.96 -6.37
C GLY A 127 -15.89 14.94 -6.34
N LEU A 128 -14.65 14.46 -6.25
CA LEU A 128 -13.43 15.29 -6.30
C LEU A 128 -12.94 15.57 -7.72
N GLU A 129 -13.31 14.72 -8.69
CA GLU A 129 -13.01 14.91 -10.11
C GLU A 129 -14.30 14.75 -10.92
N GLU A 130 -14.52 15.63 -11.90
CA GLU A 130 -15.65 15.52 -12.82
C GLU A 130 -15.42 14.37 -13.81
N TYR A 131 -16.50 13.70 -14.21
CA TYR A 131 -16.50 12.65 -15.23
C TYR A 131 -17.38 13.06 -16.41
N GLU A 132 -17.07 12.58 -17.60
CA GLU A 132 -17.71 13.08 -18.83
C GLU A 132 -19.02 12.35 -19.13
N GLN A 133 -19.10 11.06 -18.78
CA GLN A 133 -20.26 10.21 -19.04
C GLN A 133 -20.44 9.15 -17.96
N GLY A 134 -21.66 8.60 -17.88
CA GLY A 134 -22.04 7.57 -16.93
C GLY A 134 -22.84 8.14 -15.77
N GLU A 135 -23.10 7.29 -14.78
CA GLU A 135 -23.91 7.61 -13.60
C GLU A 135 -23.27 7.00 -12.36
N ILE A 136 -23.30 7.76 -11.25
CA ILE A 136 -22.92 7.31 -9.92
C ILE A 136 -24.13 7.54 -9.01
N VAL A 137 -24.72 6.46 -8.49
CA VAL A 137 -25.91 6.49 -7.62
C VAL A 137 -25.52 6.02 -6.23
N ILE A 138 -25.85 6.83 -5.22
CA ILE A 138 -25.71 6.49 -3.79
C ILE A 138 -27.13 6.32 -3.24
N ASN A 139 -27.44 5.14 -2.68
CA ASN A 139 -28.77 4.75 -2.21
C ASN A 139 -28.93 4.86 -0.69
#